data_AF-A0A936KVX5-F1
#
_entry.id   AF-A0A936KVX5-F1
#
_cell.length_a   1.000
_cell.length_b   1.000
_cell.length_c   1.000
_cell.angle_alpha   90.00
_cell.angle_beta   90.00
_cell.angle_gamma   90.00
#
_symmetry.space_group_name_H-M   'P 1'
#
loop_
_entity.id
_entity.type
_entity.pdbx_description
1 polymer ?
#
loop_
_entity_poly.entity_id
_entity_poly.type
_entity_poly.pdbx_seq_one_letter_code
_entity_poly.pdbx_strand_id
1 'polypeptide(L)'
;MKEAFSINLPTIFALIKRQIVINKNAFLITNGAIIAFIFVILCVELFVQGHLTTQSYTDLIFPVVFIGGLIYTSTIFGELNKPLKSMFYIMLPATILEKLLASWALSSILLLLSSILLTYILNLVFIVIGMSFLSTDVMVVNLFTSDALEFYTAYLFLHSLFFMGAVAFKRLNFFKTILATFIFLFSFAMITAASTFIIFSDFLKNIVNGNMNNFENSIFLSQGPESGGIYSYLIFSAIGLCLILISYFKLRERQV
;
A
#
# COMPACT_ATOMS: atom_id res chain seq x y z
N MET A 1 14.59 -11.56 32.12
CA MET A 1 14.29 -12.10 30.76
C MET A 1 12.84 -12.57 30.57
N LYS A 2 11.89 -12.28 31.48
CA LYS A 2 10.46 -12.69 31.37
C LYS A 2 9.48 -11.60 30.89
N GLU A 3 9.94 -10.36 30.64
CA GLU A 3 9.05 -9.23 30.31
C GLU A 3 8.94 -8.93 28.80
N ALA A 4 9.50 -9.77 27.92
CA ALA A 4 9.56 -9.45 26.49
C ALA A 4 8.23 -9.64 25.73
N PHE A 5 7.17 -10.13 26.37
CA PHE A 5 5.92 -10.50 25.70
C PHE A 5 4.64 -10.18 26.50
N SER A 6 4.65 -9.14 27.33
CA SER A 6 3.38 -8.57 27.83
C SER A 6 2.87 -7.55 26.82
N ILE A 7 1.73 -7.84 26.20
CA ILE A 7 1.03 -6.90 25.31
C ILE A 7 0.03 -6.13 26.17
N ASN A 8 0.31 -4.86 26.43
CA ASN A 8 -0.61 -3.99 27.15
C ASN A 8 -1.33 -3.06 26.17
N LEU A 9 -2.60 -3.37 25.87
CA LEU A 9 -3.49 -2.53 25.05
C LEU A 9 -3.52 -1.04 25.45
N PRO A 10 -3.60 -0.65 26.74
CA PRO A 10 -3.60 0.78 27.09
C PRO A 10 -2.28 1.48 26.70
N THR A 11 -1.15 0.78 26.79
CA THR A 11 0.16 1.29 26.36
C THR A 11 0.17 1.54 24.86
N ILE A 12 -0.34 0.59 24.06
CA ILE A 12 -0.44 0.75 22.59
C ILE A 12 -1.28 1.97 22.23
N PHE A 13 -2.44 2.14 22.86
CA PHE A 13 -3.31 3.29 22.59
C PHE A 13 -2.63 4.62 22.95
N ALA A 14 -1.94 4.69 24.10
CA ALA A 14 -1.17 5.86 24.49
C ALA A 14 -0.03 6.16 23.50
N LEU A 15 0.64 5.13 22.99
CA LEU A 15 1.67 5.27 21.95
C LEU A 15 1.09 5.79 20.63
N ILE A 16 -0.04 5.26 20.18
CA ILE A 16 -0.74 5.73 18.98
C ILE A 16 -1.10 7.21 19.13
N LYS A 17 -1.70 7.60 20.27
CA LYS A 17 -2.05 9.00 20.55
C LYS A 17 -0.81 9.90 20.50
N ARG A 18 0.30 9.48 21.11
CA ARG A 18 1.57 10.23 21.07
C ARG A 18 2.06 10.39 19.64
N GLN A 19 2.04 9.30 18.87
CA GLN A 19 2.57 9.26 17.51
C GLN A 19 1.73 10.09 16.53
N ILE A 20 0.40 10.15 16.72
CA ILE A 20 -0.47 11.09 16.01
C ILE A 20 -0.06 12.54 16.30
N VAL A 21 0.16 12.91 17.56
CA VAL A 21 0.52 14.30 17.92
C VAL A 21 1.88 14.69 17.32
N ILE A 22 2.85 13.79 17.37
CA ILE A 22 4.20 14.00 16.83
C ILE A 22 4.17 14.11 15.30
N ASN A 23 3.43 13.23 14.63
CA ASN A 23 3.35 13.15 13.17
C ASN A 23 2.14 13.90 12.59
N LYS A 24 1.47 14.76 13.38
CA LYS A 24 0.22 15.43 12.97
C LYS A 24 0.38 16.19 11.66
N ASN A 25 1.50 16.89 11.49
CA ASN A 25 1.76 17.69 10.29
C ASN A 25 1.93 16.77 9.08
N ALA A 26 2.69 15.68 9.21
CA ALA A 26 2.86 14.72 8.14
C ALA A 26 1.52 14.07 7.76
N PHE A 27 0.72 13.69 8.76
CA PHE A 27 -0.60 13.09 8.56
C PHE A 27 -1.57 14.03 7.86
N LEU A 28 -1.64 15.30 8.29
CA LEU A 28 -2.49 16.31 7.68
C LEU A 28 -2.03 16.68 6.27
N ILE A 29 -0.72 16.80 6.04
CA ILE A 29 -0.16 17.10 4.72
C ILE A 29 -0.46 15.95 3.76
N THR A 30 -0.29 14.69 4.17
CA THR A 30 -0.62 13.54 3.31
C THR A 30 -2.10 13.51 2.95
N ASN A 31 -3.00 13.56 3.95
CA ASN A 31 -4.43 13.53 3.68
C ASN A 31 -4.89 14.74 2.85
N GLY A 32 -4.38 15.93 3.17
CA GLY A 32 -4.66 17.16 2.43
C GLY A 32 -4.18 17.08 0.97
N ALA A 33 -2.99 16.52 0.73
CA ALA A 33 -2.47 16.30 -0.61
C ALA A 33 -3.31 15.29 -1.40
N ILE A 34 -3.74 14.18 -0.78
CA ILE A 34 -4.62 13.18 -1.40
C ILE A 34 -5.93 13.84 -1.84
N ILE A 35 -6.61 14.55 -0.93
CA ILE A 35 -7.88 15.24 -1.22
C ILE A 35 -7.68 16.29 -2.31
N ALA A 36 -6.67 17.15 -2.17
CA ALA A 36 -6.44 18.24 -3.13
C ALA A 36 -6.17 17.70 -4.53
N PHE A 37 -5.38 16.64 -4.64
CA PHE A 37 -5.07 16.01 -5.92
C PHE A 37 -6.31 15.38 -6.56
N ILE A 38 -7.10 14.62 -5.77
CA ILE A 38 -8.38 14.04 -6.22
C ILE A 38 -9.34 15.16 -6.68
N PHE A 39 -9.48 16.20 -5.87
CA PHE A 39 -10.36 17.34 -6.13
C PHE A 39 -10.03 18.01 -7.46
N VAL A 40 -8.75 18.33 -7.70
CA VAL A 40 -8.32 19.01 -8.92
C VAL A 40 -8.64 18.18 -10.16
N ILE A 41 -8.35 16.88 -10.14
CA ILE A 41 -8.57 16.05 -11.33
C ILE A 41 -10.07 15.83 -11.56
N LEU A 42 -10.86 15.60 -10.52
CA LEU A 42 -12.31 15.46 -10.67
C LEU A 42 -12.97 16.75 -11.15
N CYS A 43 -12.47 17.91 -10.74
CA CYS A 43 -12.92 19.18 -11.32
C CYS A 43 -12.66 19.21 -12.83
N VAL A 44 -11.45 18.86 -13.26
CA VAL A 44 -11.11 18.81 -14.69
C VAL A 44 -12.02 17.84 -15.44
N GLU A 45 -12.25 16.64 -14.90
CA GLU A 45 -13.12 15.64 -15.51
C GLU A 45 -14.57 16.14 -15.63
N LEU A 46 -15.10 16.75 -14.57
CA LEU A 46 -16.43 17.34 -14.55
C LEU A 46 -16.56 18.46 -15.61
N PHE A 47 -15.54 19.29 -15.79
CA PHE A 47 -15.54 20.34 -16.82
C PHE A 47 -15.46 19.80 -18.25
N VAL A 48 -14.70 18.71 -18.47
CA VAL A 48 -14.49 18.15 -19.81
C VAL A 48 -15.65 17.26 -20.25
N GLN A 49 -16.14 16.39 -19.38
CA GLN A 49 -17.16 15.40 -19.72
C GLN A 49 -18.58 15.86 -19.38
N GLY A 50 -18.74 16.86 -18.50
CA GLY A 50 -20.04 17.33 -18.03
C GLY A 50 -20.82 16.32 -17.18
N HIS A 51 -20.19 15.23 -16.74
CA HIS A 51 -20.75 14.27 -15.79
C HIS A 51 -19.61 13.51 -15.11
N LEU A 52 -19.87 12.94 -13.94
CA LEU A 52 -18.93 12.10 -13.22
C LEU A 52 -19.48 10.68 -13.15
N THR A 53 -18.81 9.75 -13.84
CA THR A 53 -19.14 8.33 -13.70
C THR A 53 -18.58 7.79 -12.40
N THR A 54 -19.26 6.79 -11.82
CA THR A 54 -18.79 6.12 -10.60
C THR A 54 -17.44 5.42 -10.83
N GLN A 55 -17.22 4.89 -12.03
CA GLN A 55 -15.99 4.21 -12.43
C GLN A 55 -14.79 5.16 -12.47
N SER A 56 -14.92 6.31 -13.13
CA SER A 56 -13.86 7.32 -13.17
C SER A 56 -13.41 7.75 -11.77
N TYR A 57 -14.39 7.91 -10.86
CA TYR A 57 -14.12 8.30 -9.48
C TYR A 57 -13.30 7.23 -8.74
N THR A 58 -13.72 5.96 -8.80
CA THR A 58 -13.00 4.85 -8.13
C THR A 58 -11.61 4.61 -8.71
N ASP A 59 -11.47 4.67 -10.04
CA ASP A 59 -10.21 4.45 -10.75
C ASP A 59 -9.17 5.51 -10.39
N LEU A 60 -9.61 6.71 -10.02
CA LEU A 60 -8.73 7.78 -9.57
C LEU A 60 -8.37 7.67 -8.09
N ILE A 61 -9.35 7.40 -7.22
CA ILE A 61 -9.14 7.42 -5.77
C ILE A 61 -8.20 6.34 -5.31
N PHE A 62 -8.39 5.11 -5.78
CA PHE A 62 -7.60 3.98 -5.31
C PHE A 62 -6.10 4.21 -5.51
N PRO A 63 -5.57 4.51 -6.71
CA PRO A 63 -4.14 4.74 -6.87
C PRO A 63 -3.62 5.95 -6.09
N VAL A 64 -4.40 7.03 -5.95
CA VAL A 64 -3.95 8.23 -5.23
C VAL A 64 -3.84 7.97 -3.72
N VAL A 65 -4.86 7.37 -3.12
CA VAL A 65 -4.85 6.96 -1.71
C VAL A 65 -3.73 5.95 -1.47
N PHE A 66 -3.53 5.02 -2.40
CA PHE A 66 -2.49 4.01 -2.36
C PHE A 66 -1.10 4.62 -2.28
N ILE A 67 -0.75 5.49 -3.24
CA ILE A 67 0.56 6.15 -3.30
C ILE A 67 0.74 7.06 -2.08
N GLY A 68 -0.28 7.84 -1.71
CA GLY A 68 -0.22 8.72 -0.54
C GLY A 68 0.03 7.94 0.76
N GLY A 69 -0.62 6.80 0.94
CA GLY A 69 -0.44 5.91 2.08
C GLY A 69 0.96 5.28 2.14
N LEU A 70 1.52 4.86 1.00
CA LEU A 70 2.90 4.34 0.94
C LEU A 70 3.93 5.42 1.27
N ILE A 71 3.75 6.64 0.77
CA ILE A 71 4.61 7.78 1.09
C ILE A 71 4.57 8.05 2.60
N TYR A 72 3.37 8.12 3.20
CA TYR A 72 3.25 8.34 4.64
C TYR A 72 3.90 7.23 5.46
N THR A 73 3.68 5.98 5.09
CA THR A 73 4.28 4.80 5.74
C THR A 73 5.81 4.89 5.77
N SER A 74 6.43 5.40 4.71
CA SER A 74 7.88 5.60 4.67
C SER A 74 8.41 6.61 5.70
N THR A 75 7.55 7.52 6.17
CA THR A 75 7.90 8.59 7.12
C THR A 75 7.63 8.24 8.58
N ILE A 76 6.92 7.13 8.86
CA ILE A 76 6.44 6.78 10.21
C ILE A 76 7.58 6.63 11.22
N PHE A 77 8.75 6.15 10.79
CA PHE A 77 9.96 5.99 11.59
C PHE A 77 10.94 7.18 11.47
N GLY A 78 10.46 8.36 11.06
CA GLY A 78 11.28 9.56 10.94
C GLY A 78 11.99 9.97 12.24
N GLU A 79 11.45 9.62 13.41
CA GLU A 79 12.10 9.85 14.71
C GLU A 79 13.34 8.99 14.90
N LEU A 80 13.29 7.73 14.45
CA LEU A 80 14.41 6.78 14.58
C LEU A 80 15.58 7.15 13.66
N ASN A 81 15.32 7.92 12.61
CA ASN A 81 16.32 8.34 11.65
C ASN A 81 17.14 9.54 12.13
N LYS A 82 16.69 10.28 13.16
CA LYS A 82 17.40 11.42 13.73
C LYS A 82 18.07 11.02 15.05
N PRO A 83 19.40 11.18 15.23
CA PRO A 83 20.12 10.64 16.38
C PRO A 83 19.56 11.12 17.73
N LEU A 84 19.25 12.42 17.84
CA LEU A 84 18.68 13.01 19.06
C LEU A 84 17.28 12.46 19.38
N LYS A 85 16.41 12.33 18.37
CA LYS A 85 15.05 11.80 18.57
C LYS A 85 15.03 10.29 18.78
N SER A 86 15.97 9.58 18.18
CA SER A 86 16.11 8.13 18.35
C SER A 86 16.39 7.76 19.80
N MET A 87 17.18 8.56 20.54
CA MET A 87 17.45 8.32 21.95
C MET A 87 16.17 8.37 22.79
N PHE A 88 15.34 9.40 22.60
CA PHE A 88 14.03 9.50 23.24
C PHE A 88 13.09 8.36 22.82
N TYR A 89 13.15 7.94 21.54
CA TYR A 89 12.34 6.84 21.05
C TYR A 89 12.67 5.49 21.72
N ILE A 90 13.96 5.26 21.99
CA ILE A 90 14.44 4.03 22.64
C ILE A 90 14.09 4.05 24.14
N MET A 91 14.24 5.19 24.82
CA MET A 91 13.97 5.36 26.25
C MET A 91 12.49 5.18 26.66
N LEU A 92 11.57 5.17 25.71
CA LEU A 92 10.16 4.93 26.03
C LEU A 92 9.96 3.56 26.68
N PRO A 93 9.27 3.50 27.84
CA PRO A 93 8.99 2.26 28.56
C PRO A 93 7.87 1.48 27.87
N ALA A 94 8.19 0.92 26.70
CA ALA A 94 7.30 0.09 25.91
C ALA A 94 8.12 -0.98 25.19
N THR A 95 7.50 -2.13 24.99
CA THR A 95 8.14 -3.23 24.27
C THR A 95 8.32 -2.90 22.79
N ILE A 96 9.28 -3.55 22.12
CA ILE A 96 9.53 -3.35 20.68
C ILE A 96 8.27 -3.72 19.86
N LEU A 97 7.56 -4.77 20.27
CA LEU A 97 6.33 -5.22 19.62
C LEU A 97 5.23 -4.16 19.73
N GLU A 98 5.01 -3.58 20.91
CA GLU A 98 4.01 -2.51 21.10
C GLU A 98 4.32 -1.28 20.24
N LYS A 99 5.60 -0.87 20.18
CA LYS A 99 6.06 0.24 19.34
C LYS A 99 5.82 -0.03 17.85
N LEU A 100 6.05 -1.27 17.40
CA LEU A 100 5.84 -1.68 16.02
C LEU A 100 4.35 -1.74 15.68
N LEU A 101 3.52 -2.39 16.51
CA LEU A 101 2.08 -2.51 16.31
C LEU A 101 1.39 -1.13 16.31
N ALA A 102 1.78 -0.23 17.22
CA ALA A 102 1.28 1.14 17.24
C ALA A 102 1.59 1.88 15.92
N SER A 103 2.83 1.76 15.43
CA SER A 103 3.27 2.39 14.18
C SER A 103 2.58 1.77 12.96
N TRP A 104 2.39 0.45 12.96
CA TRP A 104 1.70 -0.27 11.91
C TRP A 104 0.23 0.15 11.86
N ALA A 105 -0.50 0.06 12.97
CA ALA A 105 -1.92 0.43 13.04
C ALA A 105 -2.17 1.90 12.66
N LEU A 106 -1.23 2.79 12.99
CA LEU A 106 -1.32 4.20 12.63
C LEU A 106 -1.13 4.44 11.12
N SER A 107 -0.18 3.74 10.50
CA SER A 107 0.12 3.92 9.07
C SER A 107 -0.77 3.12 8.13
N SER A 108 -1.32 1.97 8.58
CA SER A 108 -2.27 1.17 7.80
C SER A 108 -3.71 1.60 8.09
N ILE A 109 -4.24 1.24 9.26
CA ILE A 109 -5.66 1.32 9.60
C ILE A 109 -6.13 2.78 9.71
N LEU A 110 -5.45 3.60 10.52
CA LEU A 110 -5.90 4.98 10.76
C LEU A 110 -5.81 5.85 9.50
N LEU A 111 -4.74 5.70 8.70
CA LEU A 111 -4.60 6.45 7.46
C LEU A 111 -5.63 6.04 6.42
N LEU A 112 -5.86 4.73 6.25
CA LEU A 112 -6.84 4.21 5.31
C LEU A 112 -8.26 4.65 5.70
N LEU A 113 -8.62 4.51 6.97
CA LEU A 113 -9.94 4.93 7.47
C LEU A 113 -10.17 6.44 7.31
N SER A 114 -9.14 7.25 7.63
CA SER A 114 -9.19 8.70 7.42
C SER A 114 -9.36 9.04 5.93
N SER A 115 -8.63 8.36 5.05
CA SER A 115 -8.67 8.60 3.61
C SER A 115 -10.03 8.24 3.02
N ILE A 116 -10.63 7.12 3.43
CA ILE A 116 -12.01 6.73 3.04
C ILE A 116 -13.01 7.78 3.48
N LEU A 117 -12.95 8.20 4.75
CA LEU A 117 -13.87 9.19 5.31
C LEU A 117 -13.77 10.52 4.58
N LEU A 118 -12.56 11.01 4.31
CA LEU A 118 -12.33 12.26 3.60
C LEU A 118 -12.79 12.19 2.14
N THR A 119 -12.58 11.04 1.49
CA THR A 119 -13.05 10.82 0.12
C THR A 119 -14.57 10.75 0.04
N TYR A 120 -15.22 10.19 1.06
CA TYR A 120 -16.68 10.22 1.16
C TYR A 120 -17.21 11.64 1.33
N ILE A 121 -16.59 12.45 2.20
CA ILE A 121 -16.93 13.88 2.34
C ILE A 121 -16.74 14.61 1.01
N LEU A 122 -15.64 14.35 0.30
CA LEU A 122 -15.38 14.95 -1.01
C LEU A 122 -16.44 14.57 -2.04
N ASN A 123 -16.90 13.31 -2.07
CA ASN A 123 -18.01 12.89 -2.94
C ASN A 123 -19.28 13.71 -2.67
N LEU A 124 -19.64 13.90 -1.39
CA LEU A 124 -20.80 14.72 -1.02
C LEU A 124 -20.65 16.18 -1.47
N VAL A 125 -19.46 16.75 -1.36
CA VAL A 125 -19.17 18.11 -1.86
C VAL A 125 -19.39 18.19 -3.38
N PHE A 126 -18.92 17.20 -4.14
CA PHE A 126 -19.13 17.15 -5.59
C PHE A 126 -20.60 16.98 -5.98
N ILE A 127 -21.40 16.23 -5.22
CA ILE A 127 -22.85 16.13 -5.44
C ILE A 127 -23.50 17.50 -5.28
N VAL A 128 -23.18 18.23 -4.21
CA VAL A 128 -23.73 19.58 -3.96
C VAL A 128 -23.32 20.55 -5.06
N ILE A 129 -22.06 20.52 -5.50
CA ILE A 129 -21.56 21.39 -6.56
C ILE A 129 -22.21 21.04 -7.91
N GLY A 130 -22.27 19.75 -8.27
CA GLY A 130 -22.84 19.28 -9.54
C GLY A 130 -24.32 19.66 -9.68
N MET A 131 -25.11 19.45 -8.62
CA MET A 131 -26.52 19.83 -8.60
C MET A 131 -26.73 21.34 -8.65
N SER A 132 -25.92 22.12 -7.91
CA SER A 132 -26.13 23.57 -7.77
C SER A 132 -25.64 24.39 -8.96
N PHE A 133 -24.52 23.99 -9.58
CA PHE A 133 -23.82 24.82 -10.56
C PHE A 133 -23.88 24.26 -11.99
N LEU A 134 -23.92 22.94 -12.17
CA LEU A 134 -23.81 22.33 -13.51
C LEU A 134 -25.10 21.63 -13.96
N SER A 135 -26.07 21.43 -13.07
CA SER A 135 -27.28 20.62 -13.34
C SER A 135 -26.94 19.21 -13.83
N THR A 136 -25.83 18.66 -13.35
CA THR A 136 -25.32 17.33 -13.72
C THR A 136 -25.55 16.35 -12.59
N ASP A 137 -26.01 15.16 -12.94
CA ASP A 137 -26.20 14.09 -11.96
C ASP A 137 -24.85 13.47 -11.58
N VAL A 138 -24.44 13.70 -10.33
CA VAL A 138 -23.30 13.02 -9.70
C VAL A 138 -23.87 11.92 -8.80
N MET A 139 -23.47 10.68 -9.04
CA MET A 139 -23.93 9.54 -8.24
C MET A 139 -23.10 9.39 -6.96
N VAL A 140 -23.74 8.88 -5.91
CA VAL A 140 -23.06 8.48 -4.67
C VAL A 140 -22.19 7.27 -4.98
N VAL A 141 -20.89 7.38 -4.71
CA VAL A 141 -19.96 6.29 -4.96
C VAL A 141 -19.88 5.36 -3.76
N ASN A 142 -20.09 4.07 -4.02
CA ASN A 142 -19.85 3.02 -3.03
C ASN A 142 -18.35 2.66 -3.01
N LEU A 143 -17.69 2.90 -1.89
CA LEU A 143 -16.27 2.58 -1.66
C LEU A 143 -16.03 1.16 -1.13
N PHE A 144 -17.09 0.34 -1.03
CA PHE A 144 -17.07 -1.03 -0.53
C PHE A 144 -17.60 -2.01 -1.59
N THR A 145 -17.04 -1.92 -2.80
CA THR A 145 -17.26 -2.91 -3.87
C THR A 145 -16.27 -4.07 -3.76
N SER A 146 -16.51 -5.15 -4.51
CA SER A 146 -15.55 -6.27 -4.59
C SER A 146 -14.16 -5.78 -5.02
N ASP A 147 -14.12 -4.90 -6.02
CA ASP A 147 -12.87 -4.32 -6.52
C ASP A 147 -12.15 -3.51 -5.44
N ALA A 148 -12.91 -2.74 -4.65
CA ALA A 148 -12.35 -1.97 -3.54
C ALA A 148 -11.66 -2.88 -2.49
N LEU A 149 -12.25 -4.04 -2.20
CA LEU A 149 -11.65 -5.02 -1.29
C LEU A 149 -10.33 -5.57 -1.85
N GLU A 150 -10.29 -5.89 -3.14
CA GLU A 150 -9.05 -6.31 -3.80
C GLU A 150 -7.98 -5.21 -3.69
N PHE A 151 -8.34 -3.95 -3.95
CA PHE A 151 -7.43 -2.81 -3.76
C PHE A 151 -6.94 -2.65 -2.32
N TYR A 152 -7.81 -2.79 -1.31
CA TYR A 152 -7.39 -2.70 0.09
C TYR A 152 -6.46 -3.86 0.49
N THR A 153 -6.68 -5.07 -0.03
CA THR A 153 -5.78 -6.20 0.22
C THR A 153 -4.40 -5.99 -0.43
N ALA A 154 -4.36 -5.53 -1.69
CA ALA A 154 -3.13 -5.16 -2.37
C ALA A 154 -2.39 -4.01 -1.65
N TYR A 155 -3.15 -3.05 -1.10
CA TYR A 155 -2.59 -1.96 -0.30
C TYR A 155 -1.92 -2.47 0.97
N LEU A 156 -2.57 -3.37 1.72
CA LEU A 156 -1.99 -3.93 2.94
C LEU A 156 -0.72 -4.74 2.67
N PHE A 157 -0.67 -5.45 1.53
CA PHE A 157 0.52 -6.16 1.09
C PHE A 157 1.69 -5.20 0.81
N LEU A 158 1.47 -4.20 -0.04
CA LEU A 158 2.52 -3.24 -0.39
C LEU A 158 2.88 -2.32 0.80
N HIS A 159 1.92 -1.97 1.65
CA HIS A 159 2.15 -1.28 2.91
C HIS A 159 3.17 -2.01 3.77
N SER A 160 3.04 -3.33 3.91
CA SER A 160 3.97 -4.15 4.71
C SER A 160 5.41 -4.09 4.16
N LEU A 161 5.57 -4.07 2.84
CA LEU A 161 6.88 -3.91 2.19
C LEU A 161 7.50 -2.53 2.48
N PHE A 162 6.72 -1.46 2.32
CA PHE A 162 7.21 -0.11 2.58
C PHE A 162 7.44 0.15 4.07
N PHE A 163 6.65 -0.47 4.95
CA PHE A 163 6.83 -0.43 6.39
C PHE A 163 8.15 -1.07 6.81
N MET A 164 8.48 -2.25 6.28
CA MET A 164 9.79 -2.89 6.48
C MET A 164 10.93 -1.99 6.02
N GLY A 165 10.77 -1.40 4.84
CA GLY A 165 11.72 -0.47 4.29
C GLY A 165 11.93 0.80 5.12
N ALA A 166 10.86 1.32 5.72
CA ALA A 166 10.91 2.46 6.62
C ALA A 166 11.76 2.18 7.86
N VAL A 167 11.76 0.93 8.35
CA VAL A 167 12.64 0.47 9.44
C VAL A 167 14.06 0.20 8.94
N ALA A 168 14.23 -0.38 7.74
CA ALA A 168 15.53 -0.80 7.24
C ALA A 168 16.44 0.38 6.87
N PHE A 169 15.92 1.39 6.16
CA PHE A 169 16.70 2.52 5.65
C PHE A 169 16.64 3.74 6.61
N LYS A 170 17.68 4.60 6.60
CA LYS A 170 17.74 5.81 7.45
C LYS A 170 17.36 7.11 6.72
N ARG A 171 17.73 7.22 5.45
CA ARG A 171 17.53 8.42 4.63
C ARG A 171 17.01 8.00 3.26
N LEU A 172 16.03 8.76 2.75
CA LEU A 172 15.33 8.49 1.49
C LEU A 172 14.72 7.08 1.47
N ASN A 173 14.06 6.70 2.57
CA ASN A 173 13.56 5.35 2.79
C ASN A 173 12.63 4.91 1.66
N PHE A 174 11.70 5.78 1.25
CA PHE A 174 10.78 5.53 0.14
C PHE A 174 11.47 5.20 -1.20
N PHE A 175 12.48 5.98 -1.59
CA PHE A 175 13.17 5.74 -2.86
C PHE A 175 14.05 4.50 -2.79
N LYS A 176 14.66 4.23 -1.63
CA LYS A 176 15.48 3.02 -1.43
C LYS A 176 14.64 1.76 -1.42
N THR A 177 13.42 1.80 -0.91
CA THR A 177 12.50 0.65 -0.98
C THR A 177 12.10 0.37 -2.41
N ILE A 178 11.71 1.39 -3.17
CA ILE A 178 11.37 1.23 -4.59
C ILE A 178 12.56 0.63 -5.35
N LEU A 179 13.77 1.17 -5.14
CA LEU A 179 14.98 0.68 -5.79
C LEU A 179 15.28 -0.78 -5.40
N ALA A 180 15.20 -1.12 -4.11
CA ALA A 180 15.47 -2.47 -3.62
C ALA A 180 14.45 -3.47 -4.18
N THR A 181 13.16 -3.12 -4.17
CA THR A 181 12.09 -3.94 -4.74
C THR A 181 12.29 -4.12 -6.24
N PHE A 182 12.67 -3.06 -6.95
CA PHE A 182 12.95 -3.14 -8.38
C PHE A 182 14.11 -4.08 -8.69
N ILE A 183 15.24 -3.96 -7.99
CA ILE A 183 16.40 -4.85 -8.16
C ILE A 183 16.03 -6.30 -7.86
N PHE A 184 15.27 -6.53 -6.79
CA PHE A 184 14.79 -7.86 -6.42
C PHE A 184 13.88 -8.47 -7.50
N LEU A 185 12.85 -7.73 -7.95
CA LEU A 185 11.94 -8.19 -8.99
C LEU A 185 12.66 -8.42 -10.33
N PHE A 186 13.60 -7.54 -10.69
CA PHE A 186 14.41 -7.68 -11.90
C PHE A 186 15.28 -8.94 -11.85
N SER A 187 15.92 -9.20 -10.71
CA SER A 187 16.76 -10.39 -10.51
C SER A 187 15.93 -11.67 -10.55
N PHE A 188 14.76 -11.65 -9.90
CA PHE A 188 13.81 -12.77 -9.93
C PHE A 188 13.29 -13.03 -11.36
N ALA A 189 12.93 -11.98 -12.09
CA ALA A 189 12.49 -12.07 -13.48
C ALA A 189 13.58 -12.63 -14.41
N MET A 190 14.84 -12.27 -14.19
CA MET A 190 15.97 -12.86 -14.93
C MET A 190 16.12 -14.36 -14.66
N ILE A 191 16.00 -14.78 -13.39
CA ILE A 191 16.11 -16.20 -13.02
C ILE A 191 14.94 -17.01 -13.60
N THR A 192 13.71 -16.48 -13.54
CA THR A 192 12.55 -17.16 -14.11
C THR A 192 12.65 -17.24 -15.63
N ALA A 193 13.03 -16.15 -16.30
CA ALA A 193 13.26 -16.15 -17.75
C ALA A 193 14.35 -17.15 -18.17
N ALA A 194 15.47 -17.19 -17.44
CA ALA A 194 16.53 -18.17 -17.69
C ALA A 194 16.05 -19.61 -17.47
N SER A 195 15.28 -19.85 -16.40
CA SER A 195 14.71 -21.18 -16.12
C SER A 195 13.75 -21.63 -17.21
N THR A 196 12.84 -20.74 -17.64
CA THR A 196 11.91 -21.01 -18.73
C THR A 196 12.66 -21.25 -20.05
N PHE A 197 13.70 -20.47 -20.33
CA PHE A 197 14.52 -20.67 -21.52
C PHE A 197 15.21 -22.03 -21.52
N ILE A 198 15.75 -22.49 -20.39
CA ILE A 198 16.41 -23.80 -20.28
C ILE A 198 15.39 -24.94 -20.46
N ILE A 199 14.26 -24.89 -19.74
CA ILE A 199 13.25 -25.96 -19.73
C ILE A 199 12.51 -26.05 -21.08
N PHE A 200 12.18 -24.90 -21.67
CA PHE A 200 11.38 -24.82 -22.89
C PHE A 200 12.22 -24.48 -24.13
N SER A 201 13.55 -24.65 -24.08
CA SER A 201 14.45 -24.33 -25.20
C SER A 201 14.05 -25.04 -26.50
N ASP A 202 13.65 -26.31 -26.42
CA ASP A 202 13.21 -27.09 -27.58
C ASP A 202 11.82 -26.69 -28.09
N PHE A 203 10.93 -26.28 -27.19
CA PHE A 203 9.62 -25.71 -27.55
C PHE A 203 9.76 -24.37 -28.26
N LEU A 204 10.64 -23.49 -27.78
CA LEU A 204 10.95 -22.20 -28.40
C LEU A 204 11.56 -22.37 -29.80
N LYS A 205 12.45 -23.35 -30.01
CA LYS A 205 12.99 -23.68 -31.33
C LYS A 205 11.90 -24.12 -32.32
N ASN A 206 10.93 -24.91 -31.86
CA ASN A 206 9.81 -25.36 -32.69
C ASN A 206 8.86 -24.22 -33.10
N ILE A 207 8.66 -23.22 -32.23
CA ILE A 207 7.92 -21.99 -32.55
C ILE A 207 8.64 -21.17 -33.62
N VAL A 208 9.96 -20.96 -33.47
CA VAL A 208 10.77 -20.16 -34.40
C VAL A 208 10.85 -20.83 -35.79
N ASN A 209 10.80 -22.16 -35.85
CA ASN A 209 10.83 -22.92 -37.10
C ASN A 209 9.46 -23.01 -37.81
N GLY A 210 8.43 -22.26 -37.36
CA GLY A 210 7.20 -22.04 -38.13
C GLY A 210 6.17 -23.17 -38.11
N ASN A 211 6.30 -24.18 -37.24
CA ASN A 211 5.36 -25.30 -37.18
C ASN A 211 4.20 -24.98 -36.20
N MET A 212 3.36 -24.00 -36.57
CA MET A 212 2.33 -23.39 -35.71
C MET A 212 1.01 -24.18 -35.58
N ASN A 213 0.87 -25.31 -36.26
CA ASN A 213 -0.44 -25.99 -36.37
C ASN A 213 -0.93 -26.66 -35.07
N ASN A 214 -0.11 -26.70 -34.01
CA ASN A 214 -0.47 -27.28 -32.71
C ASN A 214 -0.67 -26.22 -31.60
N PHE A 215 -0.55 -24.92 -31.92
CA PHE A 215 -0.49 -23.85 -30.92
C PHE A 215 -1.87 -23.42 -30.39
N GLU A 216 -2.92 -23.58 -31.20
CA GLU A 216 -4.28 -23.17 -30.82
C GLU A 216 -4.87 -24.03 -29.70
N ASN A 217 -4.51 -25.32 -29.57
CA ASN A 217 -5.13 -26.17 -28.54
C ASN A 217 -4.44 -26.14 -27.16
N SER A 218 -3.21 -25.61 -27.04
CA SER A 218 -2.49 -25.55 -25.75
C SER A 218 -2.68 -24.23 -25.00
N ILE A 219 -3.06 -23.15 -25.67
CA ILE A 219 -3.24 -21.82 -25.05
C ILE A 219 -4.63 -21.67 -24.43
N PHE A 220 -5.65 -22.35 -24.95
CA PHE A 220 -6.99 -22.34 -24.38
C PHE A 220 -7.13 -23.13 -23.06
N LEU A 221 -6.14 -23.95 -22.68
CA LEU A 221 -6.07 -24.58 -21.35
C LEU A 221 -5.35 -23.73 -20.32
N SER A 222 -4.71 -22.63 -20.73
CA SER A 222 -4.38 -21.52 -19.83
C SER A 222 -5.42 -20.42 -19.99
N GLN A 223 -6.68 -20.73 -19.70
CA GLN A 223 -7.45 -19.71 -19.00
C GLN A 223 -6.58 -19.32 -17.81
N GLY A 224 -6.05 -18.09 -17.87
CA GLY A 224 -5.22 -17.54 -16.82
C GLY A 224 -5.95 -17.64 -15.49
N PRO A 225 -5.28 -17.35 -14.38
CA PRO A 225 -5.92 -17.30 -13.07
C PRO A 225 -6.85 -16.07 -12.98
N GLU A 226 -7.90 -16.00 -13.81
CA GLU A 226 -9.09 -15.18 -13.56
C GLU A 226 -9.85 -15.72 -12.34
N SER A 227 -9.58 -16.97 -11.94
CA SER A 227 -9.76 -17.42 -10.56
C SER A 227 -8.49 -17.14 -9.77
N GLY A 228 -8.24 -15.88 -9.42
CA GLY A 228 -7.44 -15.53 -8.25
C GLY A 228 -8.14 -16.08 -7.00
N GLY A 229 -8.13 -17.40 -6.84
CA GLY A 229 -8.79 -18.09 -5.76
C GLY A 229 -8.22 -17.62 -4.43
N ILE A 230 -8.94 -17.93 -3.35
CA ILE A 230 -8.59 -17.69 -1.95
C ILE A 230 -7.09 -17.96 -1.66
N TYR A 231 -6.47 -18.90 -2.37
CA TYR A 231 -5.03 -19.21 -2.32
C TYR A 231 -4.09 -18.04 -2.62
N SER A 232 -4.39 -17.20 -3.63
CA SER A 232 -3.56 -16.04 -3.97
C SER A 232 -3.54 -15.03 -2.82
N TYR A 233 -4.71 -14.71 -2.28
CA TYR A 233 -4.88 -13.85 -1.10
C TYR A 233 -4.17 -14.40 0.14
N LEU A 234 -4.22 -15.72 0.36
CA LEU A 234 -3.52 -16.38 1.46
C LEU A 234 -1.99 -16.25 1.34
N ILE A 235 -1.44 -16.44 0.13
CA ILE A 235 0.01 -16.30 -0.12
C ILE A 235 0.44 -14.85 0.10
N PHE A 236 -0.27 -13.87 -0.45
CA PHE A 236 0.06 -12.46 -0.26
C PHE A 236 -0.02 -12.05 1.21
N SER A 237 -1.06 -12.49 1.93
CA SER A 237 -1.21 -12.22 3.36
C SER A 237 -0.06 -12.84 4.18
N ALA A 238 0.32 -14.08 3.89
CA ALA A 238 1.44 -14.74 4.57
C ALA A 238 2.77 -14.00 4.35
N ILE A 239 3.05 -13.57 3.12
CA ILE A 239 4.26 -12.79 2.81
C ILE A 239 4.23 -11.43 3.54
N GLY A 240 3.07 -10.75 3.57
CA GLY A 240 2.89 -9.50 4.32
C GLY A 240 3.21 -9.67 5.81
N LEU A 241 2.71 -10.75 6.44
CA LEU A 241 3.03 -11.09 7.83
C LEU A 241 4.52 -11.37 8.04
N CYS A 242 5.16 -12.10 7.12
CA CYS A 242 6.61 -12.32 7.17
C CYS A 242 7.40 -11.01 7.11
N LEU A 243 6.99 -10.06 6.26
CA LEU A 243 7.64 -8.74 6.15
C LEU A 243 7.49 -7.91 7.43
N ILE A 244 6.32 -7.96 8.07
CA ILE A 244 6.10 -7.32 9.38
C ILE A 244 7.03 -7.96 10.44
N LEU A 245 7.20 -9.28 10.40
CA LEU A 245 8.09 -10.01 11.31
C LEU A 245 9.57 -9.65 11.07
N ILE A 246 10.01 -9.52 9.81
CA ILE A 246 11.36 -9.03 9.49
C ILE A 246 11.56 -7.60 10.01
N SER A 247 10.53 -6.76 9.91
CA SER A 247 10.54 -5.40 10.44
C SER A 247 10.78 -5.39 11.95
N TYR A 248 10.20 -6.34 12.68
CA TYR A 248 10.42 -6.50 14.12
C TYR A 248 11.88 -6.80 14.45
N PHE A 249 12.51 -7.77 13.78
CA PHE A 249 13.92 -8.09 14.00
C PHE A 249 14.83 -6.92 13.64
N LYS A 250 14.54 -6.22 12.54
CA LYS A 250 15.32 -5.06 12.14
C LYS A 250 15.20 -3.90 13.12
N LEU A 251 14.02 -3.69 13.70
CA LEU A 251 13.81 -2.68 14.73
C LEU A 251 14.58 -3.06 16.01
N ARG A 252 14.62 -4.34 16.38
CA ARG A 252 15.39 -4.85 17.51
C ARG A 252 16.90 -4.61 17.34
N GLU A 253 17.46 -4.89 16.16
CA GLU A 253 18.88 -4.63 15.86
C GLU A 253 19.29 -3.16 16.01
N ARG A 254 18.36 -2.22 15.81
CA ARG A 254 18.66 -0.78 15.94
C ARG A 254 18.61 -0.27 17.38
N GLN A 255 18.07 -1.05 18.31
CA GLN A 255 17.91 -0.64 19.71
C GLN A 255 19.03 -1.16 20.62
N VAL A 256 19.76 -2.19 20.18
CA VAL A 256 20.97 -2.73 20.84
C VAL A 256 22.18 -1.91 20.41
#